data_AF-A0A0F9R3W9-F1
#
_entry.id   AF-A0A0F9R3W9-F1
#
_cell.length_a   1.000
_cell.length_b   1.000
_cell.length_c   1.000
_cell.angle_alpha   90.00
_cell.angle_beta   90.00
_cell.angle_gamma   90.00
#
_symmetry.space_group_name_H-M   'P 1'
#
loop_
_entity.id
_entity.type
_entity.pdbx_description
1 polymer ?
#
loop_
_entity_poly.entity_id
_entity_poly.type
_entity_poly.pdbx_seq_one_letter_code
_entity_poly.pdbx_strand_id
1 'polypeptide(L)'
;MAKSLFIAPTSLDSGLTSVCLGLLRAMERVGIRVGFYKPFCHSVNRGETQHNNGNDSSVTFVRSRSHLEPPDPIPLKKAQQWLNRGKSDLLMETVVGEYQKVARDVDVVIIEGLVPDRREAYIARLNVEVAGKIGA
;
A
#
# COMPACT_ATOMS: atom_id res chain seq x y z
N MET A 1 16.41 12.19 -1.01
CA MET A 1 15.49 11.25 -0.33
C MET A 1 14.14 11.42 -0.99
N ALA A 2 13.45 10.33 -1.37
CA ALA A 2 12.13 10.42 -1.98
C ALA A 2 11.13 11.08 -1.02
N LYS A 3 10.18 11.85 -1.56
CA LYS A 3 9.03 12.38 -0.80
C LYS A 3 7.95 11.30 -0.70
N SER A 4 7.42 11.09 0.51
CA SER A 4 6.32 10.16 0.77
C SER A 4 4.97 10.86 0.58
N LEU A 5 4.07 10.28 -0.20
CA LEU A 5 2.67 10.68 -0.29
C LEU A 5 1.79 9.52 0.16
N PHE A 6 1.38 9.53 1.42
CA PHE A 6 0.48 8.52 1.97
C PHE A 6 -0.98 8.91 1.73
N ILE A 7 -1.72 8.06 1.02
CA ILE A 7 -3.12 8.30 0.71
C ILE A 7 -3.98 7.33 1.52
N ALA A 8 -4.76 7.87 2.46
CA ALA A 8 -5.74 7.11 3.24
C ALA A 8 -7.16 7.58 2.92
N PRO A 9 -8.11 6.66 2.75
CA PRO A 9 -9.50 7.00 2.52
C PRO A 9 -10.24 7.25 3.83
N THR A 10 -11.27 8.09 3.78
CA THR A 10 -12.15 8.39 4.92
C THR A 10 -13.41 7.52 4.93
N SER A 11 -13.71 6.81 3.84
CA SER A 11 -14.89 5.95 3.71
C SER A 11 -14.63 4.74 2.81
N LEU A 12 -15.57 3.79 2.83
CA LEU A 12 -15.69 2.78 1.78
C LEU A 12 -15.96 3.44 0.42
N ASP A 13 -15.65 2.73 -0.66
CA ASP A 13 -15.91 3.11 -2.06
C ASP A 13 -15.42 4.51 -2.46
N SER A 14 -14.42 5.06 -1.75
CA SER A 14 -13.86 6.39 -2.02
C SER A 14 -13.02 6.46 -3.30
N GLY A 15 -12.87 5.34 -4.01
CA GLY A 15 -12.00 5.22 -5.18
C GLY A 15 -10.50 5.32 -4.87
N LEU A 16 -10.07 4.93 -3.66
CA LEU A 16 -8.67 5.04 -3.21
C LEU A 16 -7.66 4.58 -4.27
N THR A 17 -7.78 3.34 -4.73
CA THR A 17 -6.86 2.77 -5.73
C THR A 17 -6.88 3.57 -7.03
N SER A 18 -8.05 3.98 -7.51
CA SER A 18 -8.17 4.82 -8.71
C SER A 18 -7.46 6.16 -8.55
N VAL A 19 -7.55 6.79 -7.38
CA VAL A 19 -6.84 8.04 -7.06
C VAL A 19 -5.33 7.80 -7.05
N CYS A 20 -4.84 6.77 -6.37
CA CYS A 20 -3.42 6.44 -6.31
C CYS A 20 -2.84 6.15 -7.70
N LEU A 21 -3.53 5.34 -8.52
CA LEU A 21 -3.11 5.01 -9.88
C LEU A 21 -3.20 6.22 -10.83
N GLY A 22 -4.22 7.07 -10.67
CA GLY A 22 -4.34 8.31 -11.42
C GLY A 22 -3.20 9.27 -11.11
N LEU A 23 -2.83 9.42 -9.84
CA LEU A 23 -1.71 10.25 -9.40
C LEU A 23 -0.38 9.70 -9.92
N LEU A 24 -0.19 8.38 -9.86
CA LEU A 24 0.98 7.72 -10.43
C LEU A 24 1.14 8.08 -11.91
N ARG A 25 0.07 7.92 -12.70
CA ARG A 25 0.07 8.24 -14.14
C ARG A 25 0.28 9.71 -14.43
N ALA A 26 -0.30 10.59 -13.62
CA ALA A 26 -0.13 12.03 -13.77
C ALA A 26 1.34 12.44 -13.54
N MET A 27 1.97 11.90 -12.49
CA MET A 27 3.38 12.14 -12.16
C MET A 27 4.34 11.60 -13.23
N GLU A 28 4.10 10.37 -13.71
CA GLU A 28 4.87 9.79 -14.82
C GLU A 28 4.81 10.70 -16.07
N ARG A 29 3.62 11.21 -16.43
CA ARG A 29 3.43 12.05 -17.62
C ARG A 29 4.17 13.39 -17.57
N VAL A 30 4.41 13.92 -16.37
CA VAL A 30 5.18 15.17 -16.20
C VAL A 30 6.67 14.92 -15.94
N GLY A 31 7.13 13.67 -16.05
CA GLY A 31 8.54 13.31 -15.95
C GLY A 31 9.06 13.15 -14.52
N ILE A 32 8.19 13.04 -13.51
CA ILE A 32 8.59 12.75 -12.13
C ILE A 32 8.91 11.26 -12.01
N ARG A 33 10.07 10.93 -11.43
CA ARG A 33 10.38 9.53 -11.08
C ARG A 33 9.54 9.16 -9.87
N VAL A 34 8.47 8.42 -10.11
CA VAL A 34 7.49 8.07 -9.07
C VAL A 34 7.49 6.57 -8.82
N GLY A 35 7.51 6.18 -7.55
CA GLY A 35 7.30 4.83 -7.08
C GLY A 35 5.87 4.61 -6.59
N PHE A 36 5.43 3.35 -6.58
CA PHE A 36 4.16 2.94 -6.00
C PHE A 36 4.43 1.92 -4.90
N TYR A 37 3.77 2.05 -3.76
CA TYR A 37 3.89 1.11 -2.66
C TYR A 37 2.52 0.89 -2.01
N LYS A 38 2.18 -0.37 -1.77
CA LYS A 38 1.00 -0.77 -1.01
C LYS A 38 1.45 -1.69 0.12
N PRO A 39 1.47 -1.24 1.38
CA PRO A 39 2.02 -2.04 2.48
C PRO A 39 1.17 -3.27 2.81
N PHE A 40 -0.15 -3.15 2.68
CA PHE A 40 -1.11 -4.15 3.13
C PHE A 40 -2.20 -4.41 2.09
N CYS A 41 -2.71 -5.63 2.06
CA CYS A 41 -3.87 -6.00 1.27
C CYS A 41 -4.94 -6.68 2.12
N HIS A 42 -6.20 -6.38 1.79
CA HIS A 42 -7.31 -7.20 2.26
C HIS A 42 -7.16 -8.62 1.70
N SER A 43 -7.53 -9.64 2.47
CA SER A 43 -7.60 -10.98 1.90
C SER A 43 -8.62 -10.93 0.77
N VAL A 44 -8.13 -11.20 -0.44
CA VAL A 44 -8.87 -11.14 -1.69
C VAL A 44 -10.23 -11.81 -1.52
N ASN A 45 -11.31 -11.02 -1.57
CA ASN A 45 -12.68 -11.54 -1.43
C ASN A 45 -12.90 -12.67 -2.45
N ARG A 46 -13.77 -13.65 -2.15
CA ARG A 46 -13.98 -14.86 -2.99
C ARG A 46 -14.15 -14.58 -4.49
N GLY A 47 -14.67 -13.40 -4.87
CA GLY A 47 -14.78 -12.97 -6.27
C GLY A 47 -13.46 -12.53 -6.90
N GLU A 48 -12.59 -11.81 -6.19
CA GLU A 48 -11.29 -11.37 -6.72
C GLU A 48 -10.26 -12.52 -6.77
N THR A 49 -10.42 -13.56 -5.92
CA THR A 49 -9.51 -14.72 -5.88
C THR A 49 -9.56 -15.52 -7.19
N GLN A 50 -10.71 -15.47 -7.88
CA GLN A 50 -10.90 -16.14 -9.17
C GLN A 50 -10.24 -15.40 -10.33
N HIS A 51 -10.08 -14.07 -10.25
CA HIS A 51 -9.61 -13.26 -11.37
C HIS A 51 -8.12 -12.90 -11.31
N ASN A 52 -7.51 -12.92 -10.10
CA ASN A 52 -6.14 -12.46 -9.92
C ASN A 52 -5.25 -13.44 -9.14
N ASN A 53 -5.61 -14.74 -9.11
CA ASN A 53 -4.91 -15.80 -8.37
C ASN A 53 -4.67 -15.50 -6.87
N GLY A 54 -5.50 -14.65 -6.26
CA GLY A 54 -5.30 -14.22 -4.88
C GLY A 54 -4.24 -13.12 -4.67
N ASN A 55 -3.79 -12.47 -5.75
CA ASN A 55 -2.91 -11.30 -5.70
C ASN A 55 -3.71 -10.00 -5.57
N ASP A 56 -3.09 -8.98 -4.98
CA ASP A 56 -3.67 -7.62 -4.89
C ASP A 56 -3.78 -6.99 -6.28
N SER A 57 -4.98 -6.48 -6.61
CA SER A 57 -5.31 -5.93 -7.92
C SER A 57 -4.54 -4.66 -8.27
N SER A 58 -4.26 -3.79 -7.29
CA SER A 58 -3.51 -2.54 -7.51
C SER A 58 -2.06 -2.83 -7.88
N VAL A 59 -1.41 -3.73 -7.14
CA VAL A 59 -0.01 -4.13 -7.36
C VAL A 59 0.12 -4.87 -8.69
N THR A 60 -0.79 -5.80 -8.99
CA THR A 60 -0.84 -6.47 -10.31
C THR A 60 -1.05 -5.48 -11.44
N PHE A 61 -1.95 -4.51 -11.26
CA PHE A 61 -2.20 -3.49 -12.28
C PHE A 61 -0.96 -2.65 -12.55
N VAL A 62 -0.26 -2.19 -11.51
CA VAL A 62 0.99 -1.42 -11.65
C VAL A 62 2.02 -2.23 -12.42
N ARG A 63 2.32 -3.46 -11.98
CA ARG A 63 3.29 -4.34 -12.68
C ARG A 63 2.94 -4.58 -14.15
N SER A 64 1.65 -4.77 -14.46
CA SER A 64 1.22 -5.04 -15.84
C SER A 64 1.19 -3.81 -16.76
N ARG A 65 1.20 -2.59 -16.21
CA ARG A 65 1.00 -1.35 -16.97
C ARG A 65 2.14 -0.34 -16.83
N SER A 66 3.14 -0.57 -15.99
CA SER A 66 4.33 0.28 -15.86
C SER A 66 5.59 -0.56 -15.80
N HIS A 67 6.73 0.09 -15.70
CA HIS A 67 8.04 -0.52 -15.50
C HIS A 67 8.37 -0.75 -14.02
N LEU A 68 7.42 -0.45 -13.13
CA LEU A 68 7.62 -0.53 -11.69
C LEU A 68 7.37 -1.96 -11.21
N GLU A 69 8.22 -2.40 -10.28
CA GLU A 69 8.09 -3.68 -9.58
C GLU A 69 7.82 -3.44 -8.09
N PRO A 70 6.61 -2.94 -7.72
CA PRO A 70 6.26 -2.74 -6.31
C PRO A 70 6.34 -4.07 -5.53
N PRO A 71 6.76 -4.06 -4.25
CA PRO A 71 6.73 -5.25 -3.40
C PRO A 71 5.33 -5.84 -3.24
N ASP A 72 5.25 -7.13 -2.93
CA ASP A 72 3.96 -7.74 -2.57
C ASP A 72 3.45 -7.20 -1.22
N PRO A 73 2.16 -6.85 -1.13
CA PRO A 73 1.58 -6.34 0.10
C PRO A 73 1.44 -7.45 1.14
N ILE A 74 1.57 -7.09 2.42
CA ILE A 74 1.36 -8.01 3.53
C ILE A 74 -0.15 -8.27 3.69
N PRO A 75 -0.61 -9.54 3.67
CA PRO A 75 -2.02 -9.83 3.90
C PRO A 75 -2.46 -9.39 5.30
N LEU A 76 -3.62 -8.73 5.40
CA LEU A 76 -4.14 -8.23 6.68
C LEU A 76 -4.25 -9.33 7.75
N LYS A 77 -4.65 -10.55 7.37
CA LYS A 77 -4.68 -11.70 8.28
C LYS A 77 -3.30 -11.99 8.91
N LYS A 78 -2.21 -11.82 8.15
CA LYS A 78 -0.84 -11.99 8.65
C LYS A 78 -0.44 -10.81 9.54
N ALA A 79 -0.77 -9.59 9.15
CA ALA A 79 -0.53 -8.40 9.97
C ALA A 79 -1.24 -8.51 11.33
N GLN A 80 -2.52 -8.89 11.33
CA GLN A 80 -3.31 -9.11 12.54
C GLN A 80 -2.70 -10.19 13.44
N GLN A 81 -2.21 -11.31 12.87
CA GLN A 81 -1.52 -12.34 13.65
C GLN A 81 -0.24 -11.82 14.32
N TRP A 82 0.52 -10.95 13.66
CA TRP A 82 1.71 -10.34 14.25
C TRP A 82 1.34 -9.36 15.36
N LEU A 83 0.32 -8.52 15.15
CA LEU A 83 -0.20 -7.61 16.17
C LEU A 83 -0.67 -8.38 17.42
N ASN A 84 -1.44 -9.46 17.24
CA ASN A 84 -1.92 -10.30 18.35
C ASN A 84 -0.80 -10.99 19.14
N ARG A 85 0.39 -11.14 18.54
CA ARG A 85 1.59 -11.70 19.18
C ARG A 85 2.53 -10.63 19.75
N GLY A 86 2.09 -9.36 19.78
CA GLY A 86 2.91 -8.24 20.24
C GLY A 86 4.05 -7.85 19.29
N LYS A 87 4.02 -8.30 18.03
CA LYS A 87 5.08 -8.06 17.02
C LYS A 87 4.83 -6.82 16.17
N SER A 88 4.33 -5.74 16.79
CA SER A 88 4.02 -4.49 16.08
C SER A 88 5.28 -3.84 15.49
N ASP A 89 6.37 -3.81 16.26
CA ASP A 89 7.63 -3.21 15.81
C ASP A 89 8.20 -3.95 14.61
N LEU A 90 8.19 -5.29 14.64
CA LEU A 90 8.64 -6.12 13.52
C LEU A 90 7.77 -5.90 12.26
N LEU A 91 6.45 -5.74 12.45
CA LEU A 91 5.54 -5.42 11.34
C LEU A 91 5.93 -4.08 10.70
N MET A 92 6.14 -3.06 11.51
CA MET A 92 6.51 -1.72 11.03
C MET A 92 7.92 -1.70 10.41
N GLU A 93 8.88 -2.42 10.98
CA GLU A 93 10.23 -2.57 10.41
C GLU A 93 10.17 -3.21 9.02
N THR A 94 9.36 -4.27 8.87
CA THR A 94 9.14 -4.91 7.57
C THR A 94 8.56 -3.91 6.56
N VAL A 95 7.53 -3.15 6.97
CA VAL A 95 6.89 -2.14 6.11
C VAL A 95 7.88 -1.04 5.69
N VAL A 96 8.70 -0.55 6.61
CA VAL A 96 9.72 0.48 6.33
C VAL A 96 10.82 -0.09 5.44
N GLY A 97 11.25 -1.33 5.65
CA GLY A 97 12.25 -1.99 4.83
C GLY A 97 11.81 -2.15 3.37
N GLU A 98 10.57 -2.57 3.13
CA GLU A 98 10.02 -2.65 1.77
C GLU A 98 9.83 -1.26 1.14
N TYR A 99 9.39 -0.27 1.92
CA TYR A 99 9.33 1.12 1.46
C TYR A 99 10.69 1.64 0.99
N GLN A 100 11.76 1.40 1.76
CA GLN A 100 13.10 1.88 1.41
C GLN A 100 13.61 1.32 0.09
N LYS A 101 13.24 0.09 -0.27
CA LYS A 101 13.56 -0.49 -1.58
C LYS A 101 12.90 0.29 -2.72
N VAL A 102 11.62 0.66 -2.55
CA VAL A 102 10.87 1.45 -3.54
C VAL A 102 11.40 2.88 -3.62
N ALA A 103 11.73 3.48 -2.47
CA ALA A 103 12.16 4.88 -2.35
C ALA A 103 13.59 5.15 -2.86
N ARG A 104 14.36 4.11 -3.20
CA ARG A 104 15.79 4.22 -3.48
C ARG A 104 16.11 5.13 -4.67
N ASP A 105 15.39 4.97 -5.77
CA ASP A 105 15.75 5.54 -7.08
C ASP A 105 14.66 6.48 -7.66
N VAL A 106 13.74 6.94 -6.81
CA VAL A 106 12.59 7.78 -7.19
C VAL A 106 12.57 9.10 -6.42
N ASP A 107 11.88 10.10 -6.97
CA ASP A 107 11.70 11.42 -6.35
C ASP A 107 10.50 11.44 -5.39
N VAL A 108 9.46 10.66 -5.71
CA VAL A 108 8.21 10.57 -4.96
C VAL A 108 7.79 9.11 -4.84
N VAL A 109 7.27 8.70 -3.69
CA VAL A 109 6.58 7.41 -3.53
C VAL A 109 5.13 7.68 -3.18
N ILE A 110 4.20 7.12 -3.96
CA ILE A 110 2.78 7.07 -3.61
C ILE A 110 2.56 5.82 -2.77
N ILE A 111 2.09 6.00 -1.54
CA ILE A 111 1.74 4.91 -0.63
C ILE A 111 0.22 4.78 -0.56
N GLU A 112 -0.31 3.68 -1.07
CA GLU A 112 -1.73 3.34 -0.97
C GLU A 112 -2.00 2.74 0.42
N GLY A 113 -2.80 3.45 1.23
CA GLY A 113 -3.25 2.98 2.53
C GLY A 113 -4.34 1.91 2.43
N LEU A 114 -4.93 1.59 3.57
CA LEU A 114 -6.03 0.64 3.69
C LEU A 114 -7.38 1.33 3.72
N VAL A 115 -8.36 0.75 3.02
CA VAL A 115 -9.77 1.13 3.15
C VAL A 115 -10.30 0.68 4.50
N PRO A 116 -10.97 1.56 5.29
CA PRO A 116 -11.49 1.21 6.60
C PRO A 116 -12.59 0.15 6.50
N ASP A 117 -12.51 -0.86 7.37
CA ASP A 117 -13.59 -1.83 7.59
C ASP A 117 -14.17 -1.63 9.00
N ARG A 118 -15.49 -1.50 9.10
CA ARG A 118 -16.21 -1.32 10.37
C ARG A 118 -16.01 -2.49 11.33
N ARG A 119 -15.66 -3.68 10.83
CA ARG A 119 -15.40 -4.88 11.62
C ARG A 119 -13.96 -4.95 12.14
N GLU A 120 -13.06 -4.15 11.56
CA GLU A 120 -11.61 -4.25 11.79
C GLU A 120 -11.02 -2.89 12.18
N ALA A 121 -11.33 -2.44 13.40
CA ALA A 121 -10.87 -1.15 13.94
C ALA A 121 -9.33 -0.96 13.91
N TYR A 122 -8.55 -2.04 13.88
CA TYR A 122 -7.09 -1.98 13.80
C TYR A 122 -6.57 -1.45 12.46
N ILE A 123 -7.38 -1.46 11.40
CA ILE A 123 -7.00 -0.94 10.07
C ILE A 123 -6.71 0.57 10.12
N ALA A 124 -7.58 1.34 10.77
CA ALA A 124 -7.38 2.79 10.90
C ALA A 124 -6.08 3.09 11.65
N ARG A 125 -5.81 2.33 12.72
CA ARG A 125 -4.56 2.42 13.48
C ARG A 125 -3.34 2.07 12.62
N LEU A 126 -3.42 1.03 11.79
CA LEU A 126 -2.33 0.67 10.86
C LEU A 126 -2.01 1.79 9.88
N ASN A 127 -3.02 2.46 9.32
CA ASN A 127 -2.76 3.61 8.43
C ASN A 127 -1.97 4.72 9.15
N VAL A 128 -2.36 5.05 10.38
CA VAL A 128 -1.67 6.07 11.19
C VAL A 128 -0.24 5.64 11.53
N GLU A 129 -0.04 4.40 11.96
CA GLU A 129 1.27 3.87 12.30
C GLU A 129 2.21 3.88 11.09
N VAL A 130 1.72 3.45 9.93
CA VAL A 130 2.53 3.45 8.69
C VAL A 130 2.88 4.87 8.26
N ALA A 131 1.91 5.79 8.21
CA ALA A 131 2.17 7.17 7.84
C ALA A 131 3.26 7.81 8.71
N GLY A 132 3.13 7.65 10.04
CA GLY A 132 4.11 8.18 10.99
C GLY A 132 5.51 7.55 10.91
N LYS A 133 5.64 6.31 10.45
CA LYS A 133 6.94 5.62 10.30
C LYS A 133 7.65 5.93 8.98
N ILE A 134 6.89 6.19 7.92
CA ILE A 134 7.42 6.45 6.57
C ILE A 134 7.68 7.96 6.33
N GLY A 135 7.42 8.80 7.34
CA GLY A 135 7.67 10.24 7.30
C GLY A 135 6.68 10.99 6.41
N ALA A 136 5.43 10.52 6.36
CA ALA A 136 4.31 11.15 5.67
C ALA A 136 3.43 11.93 6.66
#